data_AF-A0A8K0K957-F1
#
_entry.id   AF-A0A8K0K957-F1
#
_cell.length_a   1.000
_cell.length_b   1.000
_cell.length_c   1.000
_cell.angle_alpha   90.00
_cell.angle_beta   90.00
_cell.angle_gamma   90.00
#
_symmetry.space_group_name_H-M   'P 1'
#
loop_
_entity.id
_entity.type
_entity.pdbx_description
1 polymer ?
#
loop_
_entity_poly.entity_id
_entity_poly.type
_entity_poly.pdbx_seq_one_letter_code
_entity_poly.pdbx_strand_id
1 'polypeptide(L)'
;MQGGPTSLLALQGVFILIQKHNLDYPNIYAKLYSLFEPSIFSTKYKTRLFYLADIFLTSTHLPEMMVASFAKRLSRLALIAPPHDIILILAFVGNLILRHPGLKKMVDHPGGGTVESDPFLEEEEDPMKTHALDSSLWEIKSLQSHVLPNVATAARFIDHPLPSVEWDLEPLLEGRIEKVLCHIFAF
;
A
#
# COMPACT_ATOMS: atom_id res chain seq x y z
N MET A 1 -4.66 22.26 11.20
CA MET A 1 -4.67 20.96 10.49
C MET A 1 -6.13 20.52 10.32
N GLN A 2 -6.81 21.01 9.29
CA GLN A 2 -8.21 20.67 8.96
C GLN A 2 -8.23 20.37 7.46
N GLY A 3 -8.15 19.09 7.09
CA GLY A 3 -8.04 18.70 5.69
C GLY A 3 -8.54 17.30 5.38
N GLY A 4 -8.42 16.34 6.31
CA GLY A 4 -8.70 14.92 6.05
C GLY A 4 -10.10 14.58 5.48
N PRO A 5 -11.21 15.06 6.09
CA PRO A 5 -12.54 14.74 5.58
C PRO A 5 -12.86 15.45 4.25
N THR A 6 -12.45 16.72 4.12
CA THR A 6 -12.73 17.56 2.96
C THR A 6 -11.90 17.12 1.74
N SER A 7 -10.63 16.73 1.94
CA SER A 7 -9.75 16.24 0.88
C SER A 7 -10.25 14.91 0.32
N LEU A 8 -10.83 14.05 1.15
CA LEU A 8 -11.35 12.77 0.69
C LEU A 8 -12.69 12.88 -0.04
N LEU A 9 -13.59 13.75 0.43
CA LEU A 9 -14.81 14.08 -0.31
C LEU A 9 -14.46 14.71 -1.67
N ALA A 10 -13.44 15.57 -1.71
CA ALA A 10 -12.91 16.11 -2.94
C ALA A 10 -12.32 15.01 -3.85
N LEU A 11 -11.59 14.03 -3.28
CA LEU A 11 -11.04 12.90 -4.04
C LEU A 11 -12.13 12.07 -4.72
N GLN A 12 -13.28 11.88 -4.07
CA GLN A 12 -14.43 11.24 -4.69
C GLN A 12 -14.98 12.06 -5.88
N GLY A 13 -15.05 13.39 -5.72
CA GLY A 13 -15.44 14.29 -6.82
C GLY A 13 -14.45 14.21 -8.00
N VAL A 14 -13.15 14.18 -7.71
CA VAL A 14 -12.07 14.04 -8.70
C VAL A 14 -12.15 12.68 -9.41
N PHE A 15 -12.42 11.59 -8.69
CA PHE A 15 -12.61 10.27 -9.29
C PHE A 15 -13.73 10.27 -10.34
N ILE A 16 -14.87 10.88 -10.02
CA ILE A 16 -16.00 11.02 -10.96
C ILE A 16 -15.59 11.86 -12.17
N LEU A 17 -14.86 12.95 -11.96
CA LEU A 17 -14.39 13.84 -13.04
C LEU A 17 -13.40 13.15 -13.97
N ILE A 18 -12.48 12.35 -13.44
CA ILE A 18 -11.51 11.59 -14.25
C ILE A 18 -12.22 10.49 -15.03
N GLN A 19 -13.07 9.70 -14.36
CA GLN A 19 -13.74 8.56 -14.99
C GLN A 19 -14.78 8.99 -16.03
N LYS A 20 -15.54 10.07 -15.78
CA LYS A 20 -16.63 10.51 -16.68
C LYS A 20 -16.22 11.55 -17.70
N HIS A 21 -15.21 12.37 -17.42
CA HIS A 21 -14.84 13.50 -18.27
C HIS A 21 -13.40 13.43 -18.81
N ASN A 22 -12.68 12.33 -18.56
CA ASN A 22 -11.32 12.09 -19.06
C ASN A 22 -10.37 13.27 -18.81
N LEU A 23 -10.56 13.93 -17.67
CA LEU A 23 -9.77 15.09 -17.25
C LEU A 23 -8.37 14.63 -16.85
N ASP A 24 -7.36 15.10 -17.57
CA ASP A 24 -5.97 15.00 -17.14
C ASP A 24 -5.80 15.86 -15.88
N TYR A 25 -5.75 15.22 -14.71
CA TYR A 25 -5.45 15.89 -13.46
C TYR A 25 -3.94 15.74 -13.18
N PRO A 26 -3.11 16.73 -13.55
CA PRO A 26 -1.70 16.69 -13.25
C PRO A 26 -1.54 16.53 -11.73
N ASN A 27 -0.67 15.59 -11.31
CA ASN A 27 -0.35 15.32 -9.92
C ASN A 27 -1.45 14.64 -9.08
N ILE A 28 -2.44 13.95 -9.67
CA ILE A 28 -3.39 13.16 -8.87
C ILE A 28 -2.68 12.16 -7.96
N TYR A 29 -1.65 11.48 -8.48
CA TYR A 29 -0.90 10.49 -7.71
C TYR A 29 -0.11 11.12 -6.58
N ALA A 30 0.49 12.30 -6.78
CA ALA A 30 1.12 13.04 -5.67
C ALA A 30 0.09 13.42 -4.60
N LYS A 31 -1.12 13.85 -5.02
CA LYS A 31 -2.18 14.15 -4.07
C LYS A 31 -2.69 12.91 -3.33
N LEU A 32 -2.85 11.79 -4.02
CA LEU A 32 -3.22 10.51 -3.43
C LEU A 32 -2.15 10.04 -2.44
N TYR A 33 -0.87 10.16 -2.83
CA TYR A 33 0.28 9.84 -2.00
C TYR A 33 0.29 10.66 -0.70
N SER A 34 0.01 11.96 -0.79
CA SER A 34 -0.07 12.86 0.37
C SER A 34 -1.23 12.53 1.33
N LEU A 35 -2.23 11.72 0.93
CA LEU A 35 -3.33 11.34 1.81
C LEU A 35 -2.98 10.15 2.72
N PHE A 36 -1.93 9.41 2.39
CA PHE A 36 -1.43 8.31 3.20
C PHE A 36 -0.58 8.85 4.35
N GLU A 37 -1.25 9.36 5.38
CA GLU A 37 -0.65 9.84 6.62
C GLU A 37 -1.13 9.00 7.81
N PRO A 38 -0.42 9.01 8.96
CA PRO A 38 -0.84 8.32 10.18
C PRO A 38 -2.28 8.66 10.62
N SER A 39 -2.73 9.88 10.32
CA SER A 39 -4.07 10.39 10.63
C SER A 39 -5.19 9.58 9.96
N ILE A 40 -4.90 8.84 8.89
CA ILE A 40 -5.89 8.06 8.14
C ILE A 40 -6.56 6.99 9.01
N PHE A 41 -5.81 6.34 9.91
CA PHE A 41 -6.32 5.21 10.70
C PHE A 41 -7.44 5.61 11.67
N SER A 42 -7.44 6.88 12.08
CA SER A 42 -8.48 7.46 12.94
C SER A 42 -9.74 7.90 12.18
N THR A 43 -9.66 7.98 10.85
CA THR A 43 -10.70 8.58 10.02
C THR A 43 -11.74 7.53 9.61
N LYS A 44 -13.04 7.88 9.74
CA LYS A 44 -14.18 7.01 9.34
C LYS A 44 -14.19 6.60 7.87
N TYR A 45 -13.42 7.29 7.04
CA TYR A 45 -13.44 7.14 5.60
C TYR A 45 -12.21 6.40 5.04
N LYS A 46 -11.34 5.85 5.89
CA LYS A 46 -10.15 5.09 5.46
C LYS A 46 -10.49 3.99 4.44
N THR A 47 -11.59 3.27 4.67
CA THR A 47 -12.09 2.21 3.78
C THR A 47 -12.27 2.71 2.36
N ARG A 48 -12.83 3.92 2.21
CA ARG A 48 -13.05 4.53 0.91
C ARG A 48 -11.75 4.99 0.25
N LEU A 49 -10.78 5.48 1.04
CA LEU A 49 -9.47 5.84 0.48
C LEU A 49 -8.76 4.61 -0.08
N PHE A 50 -8.70 3.52 0.69
CA PHE A 50 -8.06 2.27 0.23
C PHE A 50 -8.75 1.71 -1.01
N TYR A 51 -10.09 1.72 -1.06
CA TYR A 51 -10.83 1.32 -2.25
C TYR A 51 -10.49 2.18 -3.49
N LEU A 52 -10.50 3.51 -3.34
CA LEU A 52 -10.14 4.40 -4.44
C LEU A 52 -8.68 4.22 -4.87
N ALA A 53 -7.77 4.07 -3.91
CA ALA A 53 -6.36 3.85 -4.18
C ALA A 53 -6.12 2.54 -4.95
N ASP A 54 -6.84 1.47 -4.62
CA ASP A 54 -6.75 0.20 -5.34
C ASP A 54 -7.15 0.36 -6.80
N ILE A 55 -8.27 1.06 -7.07
CA ILE A 55 -8.72 1.34 -8.44
C ILE A 55 -7.69 2.19 -9.19
N PHE A 56 -7.19 3.28 -8.58
CA PHE A 56 -6.21 4.15 -9.23
C PHE A 56 -4.90 3.42 -9.54
N LEU A 57 -4.41 2.60 -8.62
CA LEU A 57 -3.16 1.84 -8.78
C LEU A 57 -3.31 0.58 -9.64
N THR A 58 -4.53 0.24 -10.07
CA THR A 58 -4.77 -0.81 -11.08
C THR A 58 -4.51 -0.31 -12.51
N SER A 59 -4.30 0.99 -12.72
CA SER A 59 -4.07 1.55 -14.05
C SER A 59 -2.79 1.00 -14.70
N THR A 60 -2.89 0.57 -15.96
CA THR A 60 -1.79 -0.07 -16.71
C THR A 60 -0.65 0.88 -17.11
N HIS A 61 -0.84 2.18 -17.03
CA HIS A 61 0.14 3.19 -17.47
C HIS A 61 1.01 3.75 -16.35
N LEU A 62 1.03 3.10 -15.19
CA LEU A 62 1.77 3.60 -14.04
C LEU A 62 3.25 3.22 -14.09
N PRO A 63 4.15 4.19 -13.89
CA PRO A 63 5.57 3.90 -13.76
C PRO A 63 5.82 3.12 -12.46
N GLU A 64 6.64 2.07 -12.54
CA GLU A 64 6.94 1.18 -11.40
C GLU A 64 7.51 1.94 -10.19
N MET A 65 8.30 2.99 -10.42
CA MET A 65 8.86 3.83 -9.36
C MET A 65 7.76 4.47 -8.49
N MET A 66 6.67 4.92 -9.11
CA MET A 66 5.54 5.50 -8.40
C MET A 66 4.84 4.47 -7.53
N VAL A 67 4.59 3.28 -8.09
CA VAL A 67 3.93 2.19 -7.36
C VAL A 67 4.81 1.71 -6.19
N ALA A 68 6.12 1.63 -6.40
CA ALA A 68 7.09 1.34 -5.34
C ALA A 68 7.02 2.37 -4.20
N SER A 69 6.85 3.65 -4.50
CA SER A 69 6.65 4.70 -3.49
C SER A 69 5.40 4.45 -2.64
N PHE A 70 4.28 4.10 -3.27
CA PHE A 70 3.05 3.75 -2.55
C PHE A 70 3.25 2.51 -1.67
N ALA A 71 3.85 1.45 -2.22
CA ALA A 71 4.12 0.22 -1.48
C ALA A 71 4.98 0.51 -0.23
N LYS A 72 6.09 1.24 -0.40
CA LYS A 72 7.00 1.60 0.69
C LYS A 72 6.34 2.49 1.74
N ARG A 73 5.60 3.53 1.34
CA ARG A 73 4.88 4.42 2.28
C ARG A 73 3.81 3.67 3.07
N LEU A 74 3.07 2.76 2.42
CA LEU A 74 2.10 1.90 3.10
C LEU A 74 2.80 0.96 4.10
N SER A 75 3.91 0.34 3.72
CA SER A 75 4.71 -0.50 4.62
C SER A 75 5.23 0.26 5.84
N ARG A 76 5.64 1.53 5.69
CA ARG A 76 5.99 2.42 6.81
C ARG A 76 4.80 2.67 7.74
N LEU A 77 3.64 3.01 7.17
CA LEU A 77 2.42 3.22 7.94
C LEU A 77 1.96 1.97 8.69
N ALA A 78 2.22 0.78 8.16
CA ALA A 78 1.89 -0.48 8.82
C ALA A 78 2.58 -0.67 10.18
N LEU A 79 3.74 -0.03 10.42
CA LEU A 79 4.44 -0.10 11.71
C LEU A 79 3.72 0.59 12.86
N ILE A 80 2.87 1.58 12.55
CA ILE A 80 2.11 2.36 13.53
C ILE A 80 0.60 2.12 13.45
N ALA A 81 0.16 1.27 12.52
CA ALA A 81 -1.25 1.02 12.25
C ALA A 81 -1.87 0.09 13.30
N PRO A 82 -3.19 0.20 13.54
CA PRO A 82 -3.94 -0.82 14.29
C PRO A 82 -3.90 -2.19 13.59
N PRO A 83 -3.98 -3.31 14.33
CA PRO A 83 -3.83 -4.67 13.77
C PRO A 83 -4.69 -5.00 12.55
N HIS A 84 -5.94 -4.52 12.55
CA HIS A 84 -6.85 -4.69 11.42
C HIS A 84 -6.29 -4.04 10.14
N ASP A 85 -5.79 -2.82 10.27
CA ASP A 85 -5.31 -2.02 9.15
C ASP A 85 -3.95 -2.53 8.66
N ILE A 86 -3.14 -3.14 9.54
CA ILE A 86 -1.92 -3.84 9.12
C ILE A 86 -2.24 -4.94 8.11
N ILE A 87 -3.23 -5.79 8.39
CA ILE A 87 -3.60 -6.91 7.48
C ILE A 87 -4.09 -6.36 6.14
N LEU A 88 -4.91 -5.30 6.15
CA LEU A 88 -5.35 -4.62 4.93
C LEU A 88 -4.16 -4.08 4.11
N ILE A 89 -3.21 -3.42 4.78
CA ILE A 89 -2.01 -2.88 4.12
C ILE A 89 -1.16 -4.00 3.54
N LEU A 90 -0.95 -5.10 4.27
CA LEU A 90 -0.15 -6.23 3.77
C LEU A 90 -0.77 -6.85 2.50
N ALA A 91 -2.09 -7.07 2.50
CA ALA A 91 -2.79 -7.56 1.32
C ALA A 91 -2.70 -6.55 0.16
N PHE A 92 -2.91 -5.26 0.43
CA PHE A 92 -2.79 -4.20 -0.57
C PHE A 92 -1.39 -4.15 -1.19
N VAL A 93 -0.33 -4.17 -0.37
CA VAL A 93 1.05 -4.12 -0.84
C VAL A 93 1.40 -5.37 -1.66
N GLY A 94 1.01 -6.57 -1.23
CA GLY A 94 1.30 -7.75 -2.06
C GLY A 94 0.49 -7.78 -3.36
N ASN A 95 -0.73 -7.22 -3.41
CA ASN A 95 -1.43 -7.00 -4.69
C ASN A 95 -0.64 -6.05 -5.61
N LEU A 96 -0.02 -4.99 -5.08
CA LEU A 96 0.86 -4.13 -5.89
C LEU A 96 2.08 -4.89 -6.43
N ILE A 97 2.70 -5.75 -5.62
CA ILE A 97 3.85 -6.57 -6.05
C ILE A 97 3.43 -7.61 -7.10
N LEU A 98 2.22 -8.16 -6.99
CA LEU A 98 1.64 -9.07 -7.98
C LEU A 98 1.43 -8.38 -9.34
N ARG A 99 0.85 -7.17 -9.32
CA ARG A 99 0.60 -6.36 -10.52
C ARG A 99 1.90 -5.89 -11.19
N HIS A 100 2.90 -5.55 -10.39
CA HIS A 100 4.16 -4.97 -10.86
C HIS A 100 5.36 -5.83 -10.44
N PRO A 101 5.80 -6.78 -11.28
CA PRO A 101 6.87 -7.71 -10.93
C PRO A 101 8.22 -7.02 -10.65
N GLY A 102 8.44 -5.80 -11.17
CA GLY A 102 9.62 -5.00 -10.86
C GLY A 102 9.77 -4.67 -9.36
N LEU A 103 8.68 -4.65 -8.59
CA LEU A 103 8.71 -4.42 -7.13
C LEU A 103 9.26 -5.62 -6.36
N LYS A 104 9.36 -6.82 -6.96
CA LYS A 104 9.90 -8.01 -6.30
C LYS A 104 11.32 -7.78 -5.79
N LYS A 105 12.11 -6.91 -6.43
CA LYS A 105 13.46 -6.56 -5.97
C LYS A 105 13.52 -5.85 -4.62
N MET A 106 12.40 -5.28 -4.17
CA MET A 106 12.27 -4.65 -2.85
C MET A 106 12.03 -5.69 -1.75
N VAL A 107 11.55 -6.89 -2.11
CA VAL A 107 11.41 -8.03 -1.20
C VAL A 107 12.70 -8.84 -1.16
N ASP A 108 13.22 -9.19 -2.33
CA ASP A 108 14.46 -9.96 -2.49
C ASP A 108 15.38 -9.28 -3.49
N HIS A 109 16.51 -8.76 -3.01
CA HIS A 109 17.45 -8.02 -3.84
C HIS A 109 18.36 -9.00 -4.61
N PRO A 110 18.27 -9.09 -5.96
CA PRO A 110 18.90 -10.15 -6.74
C PRO A 110 20.44 -10.12 -6.70
N GLY A 111 21.04 -8.95 -6.43
CA GLY A 111 22.49 -8.81 -6.31
C GLY A 111 23.05 -9.18 -4.94
N GLY A 112 22.20 -9.39 -3.94
CA GLY A 112 22.61 -9.39 -2.54
C GLY A 112 23.30 -8.08 -2.13
N GLY A 113 23.63 -7.95 -0.85
CA GLY A 113 24.40 -6.82 -0.35
C GLY A 113 23.82 -6.21 0.91
N THR A 114 24.67 -5.45 1.59
CA THR A 114 24.29 -4.64 2.75
C THR A 114 24.28 -3.19 2.32
N VAL A 115 23.20 -2.49 2.60
CA VAL A 115 23.13 -1.03 2.42
C VAL A 115 23.37 -0.39 3.79
N GLU A 116 24.19 0.66 3.85
CA GLU A 116 24.46 1.37 5.11
C GLU A 116 23.23 2.14 5.62
N SER A 117 22.39 2.63 4.71
CA SER A 117 21.15 3.35 5.02
C SER A 117 20.06 3.07 3.99
N ASP A 118 18.79 3.12 4.43
CA ASP A 118 17.64 3.03 3.52
C ASP A 118 17.61 4.27 2.59
N PRO A 119 17.64 4.10 1.25
CA PRO A 119 17.63 5.23 0.30
C PRO A 119 16.27 5.92 0.18
N PHE A 120 15.20 5.35 0.74
CA PHE A 120 13.86 5.91 0.66
C PHE A 120 13.73 7.27 1.40
N LEU A 121 13.23 8.28 0.68
CA LEU A 121 12.94 9.62 1.20
C LEU A 121 11.49 9.71 1.67
N GLU A 122 11.27 9.64 2.98
CA GLU A 122 9.91 9.64 3.58
C GLU A 122 9.19 10.99 3.45
N GLU A 123 9.93 12.10 3.53
CA GLU A 123 9.39 13.47 3.46
C GLU A 123 9.13 13.96 2.03
N GLU A 124 9.49 13.16 1.01
CA GLU A 124 9.29 13.54 -0.39
C GLU A 124 7.80 13.41 -0.76
N GLU A 125 7.21 14.46 -1.31
CA GLU A 125 5.79 14.47 -1.70
C GLU A 125 5.56 13.89 -3.11
N ASP A 126 6.58 13.96 -3.98
CA ASP A 126 6.50 13.43 -5.33
C ASP A 126 6.82 11.93 -5.35
N PRO A 127 5.84 11.05 -5.62
CA PRO A 127 6.08 9.61 -5.63
C PRO A 127 7.06 9.17 -6.74
N MET A 128 7.44 10.04 -7.68
CA MET A 128 8.48 9.74 -8.67
C MET A 128 9.90 9.97 -8.15
N LYS A 129 10.09 10.63 -7.00
CA LYS A 129 11.40 11.08 -6.48
C LYS A 129 11.80 10.49 -5.13
N THR A 130 11.00 9.58 -4.59
CA THR A 130 11.23 9.03 -3.23
C THR A 130 12.38 8.04 -3.15
N HIS A 131 12.91 7.55 -4.28
CA HIS A 131 13.88 6.45 -4.35
C HIS A 131 13.40 5.13 -3.70
N ALA A 132 12.09 4.93 -3.55
CA ALA A 132 11.53 3.71 -2.94
C ALA A 132 11.92 2.41 -3.67
N LEU A 133 12.05 2.46 -5.00
CA LEU A 133 12.35 1.28 -5.80
C LEU A 133 13.78 0.73 -5.55
N ASP A 134 14.68 1.54 -5.00
CA ASP A 134 16.04 1.16 -4.64
C ASP A 134 16.16 0.75 -3.16
N SER A 135 15.06 0.88 -2.40
CA SER A 135 14.91 0.45 -1.00
C SER A 135 14.39 -0.99 -0.90
N SER A 136 14.42 -1.55 0.31
CA SER A 136 13.76 -2.81 0.67
C SER A 136 12.45 -2.60 1.46
N LEU A 137 11.59 -3.61 1.54
CA LEU A 137 10.36 -3.64 2.35
C LEU A 137 10.60 -4.28 3.74
N TRP A 138 11.63 -3.82 4.44
CA TRP A 138 12.05 -4.37 5.73
C TRP A 138 10.98 -4.24 6.83
N GLU A 139 10.05 -3.31 6.69
CA GLU A 139 8.94 -3.10 7.61
C GLU A 139 8.04 -4.34 7.65
N ILE A 140 7.75 -4.93 6.48
CA ILE A 140 6.96 -6.16 6.38
C ILE A 140 7.71 -7.32 7.03
N LYS A 141 9.03 -7.42 6.81
CA LYS A 141 9.86 -8.45 7.45
C LYS A 141 9.82 -8.33 8.97
N SER A 142 9.82 -7.10 9.49
CA SER A 142 9.73 -6.84 10.93
C SER A 142 8.38 -7.26 11.51
N LEU A 143 7.28 -7.04 10.77
CA LEU A 143 5.92 -7.42 11.17
C LEU A 143 5.71 -8.95 11.32
N GLN A 144 6.60 -9.79 10.80
CA GLN A 144 6.57 -11.24 11.02
C GLN A 144 6.77 -11.64 12.49
N SER A 145 7.35 -10.75 13.30
CA SER A 145 7.54 -10.92 14.75
C SER A 145 6.45 -10.24 15.60
N HIS A 146 5.35 -9.83 14.99
CA HIS A 146 4.27 -9.13 15.68
C HIS A 146 3.59 -10.02 16.74
N VAL A 147 3.18 -9.41 17.87
CA VAL A 147 2.59 -10.12 19.03
C VAL A 147 1.29 -10.87 18.66
N LEU A 148 0.52 -10.32 17.73
CA LEU A 148 -0.68 -10.97 17.22
C LEU A 148 -0.34 -11.96 16.09
N PRO A 149 -0.70 -13.25 16.23
CA PRO A 149 -0.32 -14.29 15.27
C PRO A 149 -0.92 -14.04 13.88
N ASN A 150 -2.12 -13.48 13.81
CA ASN A 150 -2.78 -13.17 12.54
C ASN A 150 -1.99 -12.17 11.69
N VAL A 151 -1.38 -11.17 12.33
CA VAL A 151 -0.53 -10.17 11.66
C VAL A 151 0.80 -10.81 11.26
N ALA A 152 1.40 -11.58 12.16
CA ALA A 152 2.65 -12.29 11.89
C ALA A 152 2.52 -13.25 10.71
N THR A 153 1.44 -14.03 10.65
CA THR A 153 1.14 -14.95 9.54
C THR A 153 0.86 -14.20 8.24
N ALA A 154 0.08 -13.12 8.29
CA ALA A 154 -0.16 -12.30 7.10
C ALA A 154 1.17 -11.76 6.53
N ALA A 155 2.08 -11.28 7.37
CA ALA A 155 3.37 -10.75 6.95
C ALA A 155 4.34 -11.79 6.35
N ARG A 156 4.05 -13.10 6.48
CA ARG A 156 4.89 -14.16 5.90
C ARG A 156 4.72 -14.34 4.40
N PHE A 157 3.76 -13.64 3.78
CA PHE A 157 3.55 -13.75 2.32
C PHE A 157 4.82 -13.42 1.51
N ILE A 158 5.72 -12.58 2.04
CA ILE A 158 6.99 -12.22 1.38
C ILE A 158 8.03 -13.35 1.38
N ASP A 159 7.90 -14.34 2.27
CA ASP A 159 8.83 -15.48 2.37
C ASP A 159 8.41 -16.65 1.46
N HIS A 160 7.21 -16.57 0.91
CA HIS A 160 6.62 -17.61 0.06
C HIS A 160 6.45 -17.10 -1.38
N PRO A 161 6.39 -18.00 -2.37
CA PRO A 161 6.04 -17.58 -3.72
C PRO A 161 4.66 -16.92 -3.72
N LEU A 162 4.59 -15.71 -4.29
CA LEU A 162 3.35 -14.96 -4.38
C LEU A 162 2.30 -15.75 -5.18
N PRO A 163 1.01 -15.65 -4.83
CA PRO A 163 -0.06 -16.37 -5.52
C PRO A 163 -0.23 -15.88 -6.96
N SER A 164 -0.86 -16.69 -7.82
CA SER A 164 -1.15 -16.27 -9.21
C SER A 164 -2.34 -15.31 -9.33
N VAL A 165 -3.11 -15.13 -8.25
CA VAL A 165 -4.35 -14.36 -8.21
C VAL A 165 -4.27 -13.33 -7.08
N GLU A 166 -4.80 -12.14 -7.33
CA GLU A 166 -4.89 -11.06 -6.34
C GLU A 166 -5.80 -11.44 -5.17
N TRP A 167 -5.48 -10.87 -4.01
CA TRP A 167 -6.30 -11.00 -2.82
C TRP A 167 -7.48 -10.04 -2.86
N ASP A 168 -8.65 -10.54 -2.50
CA ASP A 168 -9.85 -9.72 -2.37
C ASP A 168 -9.77 -8.82 -1.13
N LEU A 169 -9.75 -7.51 -1.36
CA LEU A 169 -9.68 -6.49 -0.33
C LEU A 169 -11.05 -6.11 0.26
N GLU A 170 -12.16 -6.38 -0.44
CA GLU A 170 -13.51 -6.01 0.01
C GLU A 170 -13.85 -6.54 1.42
N PRO A 171 -13.62 -7.81 1.76
CA PRO A 171 -13.92 -8.31 3.11
C PRO A 171 -13.00 -7.74 4.20
N LEU A 172 -11.78 -7.32 3.86
CA LEU A 172 -10.87 -6.60 4.77
C LEU A 172 -11.35 -5.17 5.00
N LEU A 173 -11.85 -4.52 3.96
CA LEU A 173 -12.42 -3.18 4.02
C LEU A 173 -13.69 -3.12 4.89
N GLU A 174 -14.46 -4.21 4.93
CA GLU A 174 -15.67 -4.36 5.74
C GLU A 174 -15.44 -4.81 7.20
N GLY A 175 -14.20 -5.08 7.62
CA GLY A 175 -13.93 -5.52 9.00
C GLY A 175 -14.03 -7.02 9.25
N ARG A 176 -14.20 -7.84 8.20
CA ARG A 176 -14.45 -9.28 8.33
C ARG A 176 -13.17 -10.11 8.32
N ILE A 177 -12.25 -9.86 9.28
CA ILE A 177 -10.93 -10.50 9.34
C ILE A 177 -11.00 -12.04 9.40
N GLU A 178 -11.94 -12.61 10.17
CA GLU A 178 -12.01 -14.05 10.43
C GLU A 178 -12.24 -14.90 9.18
N LYS A 179 -12.97 -14.37 8.18
CA LYS A 179 -13.19 -15.07 6.91
C LYS A 179 -11.98 -14.97 5.99
N VAL A 180 -11.18 -13.93 6.15
CA VAL A 180 -10.11 -13.56 5.21
C VAL A 180 -8.82 -14.32 5.48
N LEU A 181 -8.38 -14.42 6.74
CA LEU A 181 -7.11 -15.06 7.07
C LEU A 181 -7.05 -16.53 6.64
N CYS A 182 -8.16 -17.26 6.74
CA CYS A 182 -8.25 -18.65 6.28
C CYS A 182 -8.16 -18.82 4.75
N HIS A 183 -8.43 -17.77 3.97
CA HIS A 183 -8.44 -17.85 2.49
C HIS A 183 -7.22 -17.16 1.86
N ILE A 184 -6.65 -16.15 2.51
CA ILE A 184 -5.63 -15.24 1.94
C ILE A 184 -4.22 -15.60 2.40
N PHE A 185 -4.05 -16.04 3.66
CA PHE A 185 -2.73 -16.29 4.26
C PHE A 185 -2.61 -17.67 4.93
N ALA A 186 -3.56 -18.58 4.67
CA ALA A 186 -3.45 -19.97 5.11
C ALA A 186 -2.48 -20.72 4.18
N PHE A 187 -1.22 -20.76 4.58
CA PHE A 187 -0.20 -21.67 4.06
C PHE A 187 0.38 -22.48 5.22
#